data_AF-A0A427XYW2-F1
#
_entry.id   AF-A0A427XYW2-F1
#
_cell.length_a   1.000
_cell.length_b   1.000
_cell.length_c   1.000
_cell.angle_alpha   90.00
_cell.angle_beta   90.00
_cell.angle_gamma   90.00
#
_symmetry.space_group_name_H-M   'P 1'
#
loop_
_entity.id
_entity.type
_entity.pdbx_description
1 polymer ?
#
loop_
_entity_poly.entity_id
_entity_poly.type
_entity_poly.pdbx_seq_one_letter_code
_entity_poly.pdbx_strand_id
1 'polypeptide(L)' 'MINWLVNRAPHIREKQIAMQAEQGKNFVYLRGPRSKLYFTAYMALFTAALVGTNVQLIQYARGKAKKVGE' A
#
# COMPACT_ATOMS: atom_id res chain seq x y z
N MET A 1 -1.04 -32.57 -8.50
CA MET A 1 -0.25 -31.43 -7.97
C MET A 1 -1.09 -30.21 -7.51
N ILE A 2 -2.41 -30.19 -7.69
CA ILE A 2 -3.28 -29.06 -7.25
C ILE A 2 -3.63 -29.14 -5.75
N ASN A 3 -3.48 -30.32 -5.13
CA ASN A 3 -3.94 -30.60 -3.76
C ASN A 3 -3.26 -29.74 -2.68
N TRP A 4 -1.97 -29.38 -2.84
CA TRP A 4 -1.24 -28.53 -1.89
C TRP A 4 -1.70 -27.05 -1.90
N LEU A 5 -2.17 -26.55 -3.05
CA LEU A 5 -2.71 -25.19 -3.18
C LEU A 5 -4.10 -25.07 -2.55
N VAL A 6 -4.89 -26.14 -2.62
CA VAL A 6 -6.27 -26.19 -2.10
C VAL A 6 -6.30 -26.57 -0.61
N ASN A 7 -5.40 -27.46 -0.15
CA ASN A 7 -5.31 -27.93 1.22
C ASN A 7 -4.07 -27.38 1.95
N ARG A 8 -3.84 -26.06 1.85
CA ARG A 8 -2.80 -25.44 2.67
C ARG A 8 -3.26 -25.45 4.12
N ALA A 9 -2.49 -26.08 5.01
CA ALA A 9 -2.81 -26.11 6.43
C ALA A 9 -3.09 -24.69 6.95
N PRO A 10 -4.08 -24.50 7.85
CA PRO A 10 -4.39 -23.18 8.36
C PRO A 10 -3.28 -22.70 9.31
N HIS A 11 -2.49 -21.70 8.89
CA HIS A 11 -1.45 -21.06 9.72
C HIS A 11 -2.00 -19.88 10.52
N ILE A 12 -3.29 -19.91 10.88
CA ILE A 12 -4.00 -18.76 11.45
C ILE A 12 -3.43 -18.42 12.84
N ARG A 13 -3.26 -19.43 13.70
CA ARG A 13 -2.71 -19.27 15.05
C ARG A 13 -1.30 -18.69 15.03
N GLU A 14 -0.43 -19.21 14.15
CA GLU A 14 0.93 -18.71 13.99
C GLU A 14 0.95 -17.24 13.54
N LYS A 15 0.10 -16.88 12.59
CA LYS A 15 -0.06 -15.49 12.15
C LYS A 15 -0.58 -14.59 13.26
N GLN A 16 -1.53 -15.06 14.08
CA GLN A 16 -2.03 -14.31 15.23
C GLN A 16 -0.92 -14.06 16.25
N ILE A 17 -0.14 -15.09 16.61
CA ILE A 17 1.00 -14.96 17.52
C ILE A 17 2.04 -13.98 16.97
N ALA A 18 2.39 -14.10 15.68
CA ALA A 18 3.35 -13.19 15.04
C ALA A 18 2.86 -11.72 15.04
N MET A 19 1.59 -11.49 14.73
CA MET A 19 1.00 -10.14 14.75
C MET A 19 0.89 -9.55 16.16
N GLN A 20 0.61 -10.39 17.17
CA GLN A 20 0.54 -9.98 18.57
C GLN A 20 1.94 -9.74 19.16
N ALA A 21 2.96 -10.47 18.74
CA ALA A 21 4.35 -10.26 19.18
C ALA A 21 4.93 -8.89 18.76
N GLU A 22 4.36 -8.30 17.71
CA GLU A 22 4.68 -6.95 17.23
C GLU A 22 3.77 -5.86 17.82
N GLN A 23 2.81 -6.21 18.67
CA GLN A 23 1.94 -5.25 19.34
C GLN A 23 2.76 -4.28 20.19
N GLY A 24 2.43 -2.98 20.09
CA GLY A 24 3.15 -1.91 20.78
C GLY A 24 4.51 -1.55 20.19
N LYS A 25 5.08 -2.38 19.30
CA LYS A 25 6.37 -2.11 18.62
C LYS A 25 6.15 -1.47 17.25
N ASN A 26 5.19 -1.98 16.49
CA ASN A 26 4.87 -1.50 15.16
C ASN A 26 3.38 -1.15 15.06
N PHE A 27 3.06 -0.17 14.20
CA PHE A 27 1.68 0.07 13.76
C PHE A 27 1.13 -1.14 13.02
N VAL A 28 -0.19 -1.36 13.10
CA VAL A 28 -0.85 -2.54 12.53
C VAL A 28 -0.51 -2.75 11.05
N TYR A 29 -0.49 -1.68 10.25
CA TYR A 29 -0.18 -1.73 8.82
C TYR A 29 1.30 -2.01 8.50
N LEU A 30 2.18 -1.99 9.50
CA LEU A 30 3.59 -2.37 9.40
C LEU A 30 3.88 -3.73 10.01
N ARG A 31 2.89 -4.46 10.54
CA ARG A 31 3.12 -5.78 11.12
C ARG A 31 3.21 -6.83 10.04
N GLY A 32 4.30 -7.59 10.03
CA GLY A 32 4.53 -8.69 9.11
C GLY A 32 5.77 -8.55 8.23
N PRO A 33 6.21 -9.65 7.61
CA PRO A 33 7.54 -9.75 7.02
C PRO A 33 7.76 -8.89 5.76
N ARG A 34 6.69 -8.55 5.05
CA ARG A 34 6.74 -7.75 3.80
C ARG A 34 5.94 -6.45 3.86
N SER A 35 5.33 -6.16 5.01
CA SER A 35 4.47 -4.98 5.22
C SER A 35 5.20 -3.67 4.87
N LYS A 36 6.46 -3.53 5.28
CA LYS A 36 7.29 -2.35 5.00
C LYS A 36 7.48 -2.12 3.51
N LEU A 37 7.79 -3.17 2.76
CA LEU A 37 7.96 -3.08 1.30
C LEU A 37 6.67 -2.59 0.62
N TYR A 38 5.53 -3.18 1.00
CA TYR A 38 4.23 -2.78 0.45
C TYR A 38 3.86 -1.36 0.84
N PHE A 39 4.10 -0.97 2.09
CA PHE A 39 3.84 0.38 2.57
C PHE A 39 4.70 1.42 1.87
N THR A 40 5.99 1.14 1.66
CA THR A 40 6.90 2.02 0.91
C THR A 40 6.44 2.18 -0.53
N ALA A 41 6.09 1.08 -1.22
CA ALA A 41 5.57 1.14 -2.58
C ALA A 41 4.27 1.95 -2.66
N TYR A 42 3.34 1.72 -1.72
CA TYR A 42 2.11 2.49 -1.60
C TYR A 42 2.40 4.00 -1.42
N MET A 43 3.28 4.35 -0.49
CA MET A 43 3.62 5.75 -0.22
C MET A 43 4.27 6.43 -1.42
N ALA A 44 5.15 5.73 -2.16
CA ALA A 44 5.75 6.28 -3.37
C ALA A 44 4.69 6.61 -4.44
N LEU A 45 3.76 5.69 -4.70
CA LEU A 45 2.67 5.91 -5.65
C LEU A 45 1.71 7.02 -5.19
N PHE A 46 1.35 7.00 -3.89
CA PHE A 46 0.51 8.02 -3.30
C PHE A 46 1.12 9.42 -3.44
N THR A 47 2.38 9.58 -3.09
CA THR A 47 3.07 10.88 -3.20
C THR A 47 3.18 11.33 -4.64
N ALA A 48 3.53 10.44 -5.57
CA ALA A 48 3.59 10.78 -6.99
C ALA A 48 2.23 11.25 -7.52
N ALA A 49 1.15 10.52 -7.18
CA ALA A 49 -0.21 10.89 -7.58
C ALA A 49 -0.66 12.21 -6.96
N LEU A 50 -0.41 12.41 -5.65
CA LEU A 50 -0.79 13.62 -4.94
C LEU A 50 -0.08 14.85 -5.52
N VAL A 51 1.24 14.77 -5.71
CA VAL A 51 2.02 15.87 -6.29
C VAL A 51 1.58 16.13 -7.73
N GLY A 52 1.47 15.09 -8.55
CA GLY A 52 1.03 15.22 -9.94
C GLY A 52 -0.34 15.90 -10.07
N THR A 53 -1.31 15.46 -9.27
CA THR A 53 -2.68 16.02 -9.28
C THR A 53 -2.68 17.49 -8.85
N ASN A 54 -1.94 17.85 -7.79
CA ASN A 54 -1.87 19.24 -7.33
C ASN A 54 -1.15 20.15 -8.33
N VAL A 55 -0.05 19.68 -8.94
CA VAL A 55 0.65 20.44 -9.99
C VAL A 55 -0.28 20.67 -11.18
N GLN A 56 -1.00 19.64 -11.64
CA GLN A 56 -1.98 19.80 -12.71
C GLN A 56 -3.09 20.78 -12.34
N LEU A 57 -3.63 20.70 -11.12
CA LEU A 57 -4.65 21.62 -10.63
C LEU A 57 -4.15 23.07 -10.63
N ILE A 58 -2.92 23.32 -10.16
CA ILE A 58 -2.31 24.65 -10.16
C ILE A 58 -2.14 25.16 -11.58
N GLN A 59 -1.66 24.32 -12.51
CA GLN A 59 -1.48 24.73 -13.90
C GLN A 59 -2.82 25.02 -14.59
N TYR A 60 -3.86 24.24 -14.27
CA TYR A 60 -5.22 24.49 -14.74
C TYR A 60 -5.77 25.81 -14.19
N ALA A 61 -5.63 26.06 -12.89
CA ALA A 61 -6.06 27.31 -12.26
C ALA A 61 -5.34 28.55 -12.82
N ARG A 62 -4.09 28.38 -13.28
CA ARG A 62 -3.31 29.43 -13.95
C ARG A 62 -3.61 29.57 -15.44
N GLY A 63 -4.54 28.78 -15.99
CA GLY A 63 -4.86 28.76 -17.42
C GLY A 63 -3.75 28.20 -18.31
N LYS A 64 -2.75 27.52 -17.73
CA LYS A 64 -1.56 27.00 -18.43
C LYS A 64 -1.70 25.54 -18.86
N ALA A 65 -2.74 24.84 -18.40
CA ALA A 65 -3.02 23.47 -18.77
C ALA A 65 -4.42 23.35 -19.38
N LYS A 66 -4.51 22.65 -20.52
CA LYS A 66 -5.78 22.20 -21.09
C LYS A 66 -6.20 20.88 -20.44
N LYS A 67 -7.51 20.65 -20.33
CA LYS A 67 -8.00 19.33 -19.92
C LYS A 67 -7.60 18.31 -20.99
N VAL A 68 -7.25 17.10 -20.57
CA VAL A 68 -7.02 16.00 -21.52
C VAL A 68 -8.35 15.75 -22.25
N GLY A 69 -8.38 16.02 -23.55
CA GLY A 69 -9.57 15.87 -24.41
C GLY A 69 -10.22 17.17 -24.92
N GLU A 70 -9.67 18.34 -24.59
CA GLU A 70 -9.99 19.66 -25.20
C GLU A 70 -8.91 20.13 -26.17
#